data_AF-A0A117LGX5-F1
#
_entry.id   AF-A0A117LGX5-F1
#
_cell.length_a   1.000
_cell.length_b   1.000
_cell.length_c   1.000
_cell.angle_alpha   90.00
_cell.angle_beta   90.00
_cell.angle_gamma   90.00
#
_symmetry.space_group_name_H-M   'P 1'
#
loop_
_entity.id
_entity.type
_entity.pdbx_description
1 polymer ?
#
loop_
_entity_poly.entity_id
_entity_poly.type
_entity_poly.pdbx_seq_one_letter_code
_entity_poly.pdbx_strand_id
1 'polypeptide(L)'
;MDLDIRAGVTAIVVVLIFLALLIFIRAFTQFKEARNLRYFAKRKEKQRSAFSVLLFAIAILVVALLFNSKAEPVIYRVYIPSPTLTLTPTNTLTPTITITPTATTIPSATPVPLFTPTPFLSVIISSQFTSETTPNPDALFSPLVFSKNLDENYQPIESGEEFGLPVDVMYAAFSYDGMLRGVQWTALWFREGELICMETLPWNGGSGGYGYSECQQDADKWQPGNYSVQIFVGETWKQTGTFRIVGNSGIETPQP
;
A
#
# COMPACT_ATOMS: atom_id res chain seq x y z
N MET A 1 1.51 -20.98 -3.62
CA MET A 1 1.06 -21.42 -2.28
C MET A 1 -0.43 -21.64 -2.39
N ASP A 2 -0.86 -22.89 -2.59
CA ASP A 2 -2.29 -23.21 -2.69
C ASP A 2 -2.90 -23.13 -1.30
N LEU A 3 -3.70 -22.09 -1.07
CA LEU A 3 -4.45 -21.94 0.16
C LEU A 3 -5.62 -22.95 0.13
N ASP A 4 -5.52 -24.02 0.92
CA ASP A 4 -6.59 -25.00 1.03
C ASP A 4 -7.77 -24.42 1.85
N ILE A 5 -8.70 -23.80 1.10
CA ILE A 5 -9.92 -23.19 1.62
C ILE A 5 -10.76 -24.20 2.41
N ARG A 6 -10.74 -25.48 2.03
CA ARG A 6 -11.48 -26.54 2.73
C ARG A 6 -10.89 -26.77 4.12
N ALA A 7 -9.56 -26.81 4.23
CA ALA A 7 -8.88 -26.95 5.52
C ALA A 7 -9.17 -25.75 6.45
N GLY A 8 -9.21 -24.53 5.91
CA GLY A 8 -9.55 -23.33 6.68
C GLY A 8 -10.98 -23.34 7.24
N VAL A 9 -11.97 -23.66 6.39
CA VAL A 9 -13.38 -23.71 6.81
C VAL A 9 -13.63 -24.79 7.86
N THR A 10 -13.06 -25.98 7.67
CA THR A 10 -13.19 -27.10 8.62
C THR A 10 -12.58 -26.77 9.98
N ALA A 11 -11.42 -26.11 10.03
CA ALA A 11 -10.81 -25.67 11.28
C ALA A 11 -11.71 -24.71 12.08
N ILE A 12 -12.31 -23.71 11.41
CA ILE A 12 -13.21 -22.73 12.04
C ILE A 12 -14.45 -23.43 12.63
N VAL A 13 -15.05 -24.35 11.88
CA VAL A 13 -16.25 -25.09 12.33
C VAL A 13 -15.93 -25.93 13.59
N VAL A 14 -14.78 -26.61 13.62
CA VAL A 14 -14.35 -27.40 14.80
C VAL A 14 -14.18 -26.52 16.04
N VAL A 15 -13.58 -25.34 15.89
CA VAL A 15 -13.41 -24.38 17.00
C VAL A 15 -14.76 -23.90 17.53
N LEU A 16 -15.72 -23.58 16.65
CA LEU A 16 -17.06 -23.15 17.07
C LEU A 16 -17.83 -24.24 17.80
N ILE A 17 -17.74 -25.50 17.34
CA ILE A 17 -18.37 -26.65 18.01
C ILE A 17 -17.75 -26.86 19.40
N PHE A 18 -16.42 -26.77 19.50
CA PHE A 18 -15.73 -26.91 20.78
C PHE A 18 -16.14 -25.80 21.78
N LEU A 19 -16.23 -24.55 21.31
CA LEU A 19 -16.69 -23.43 22.12
C LEU A 19 -18.14 -23.61 22.59
N ALA A 20 -19.03 -24.06 21.70
CA ALA A 20 -20.42 -24.35 22.04
C ALA A 20 -20.53 -25.45 23.12
N LEU A 21 -19.69 -26.49 23.04
CA LEU A 21 -19.64 -27.56 24.03
C LEU A 21 -19.21 -27.05 25.42
N LEU A 22 -18.18 -26.20 25.50
CA LEU A 22 -17.73 -25.62 26.77
C LEU A 22 -18.82 -24.76 27.44
N ILE A 23 -19.53 -23.95 26.64
CA ILE A 23 -20.64 -23.13 27.14
C ILE A 23 -21.79 -24.02 27.61
N PHE A 24 -22.11 -25.09 26.88
CA PHE A 24 -23.15 -26.04 27.25
C PHE A 24 -22.84 -26.74 28.59
N ILE A 25 -21.61 -27.19 28.78
CA ILE A 25 -21.17 -27.82 30.05
C ILE A 25 -21.34 -26.83 31.21
N ARG A 26 -20.94 -25.56 31.04
CA ARG A 26 -21.13 -24.52 32.06
C ARG A 26 -22.60 -24.22 32.33
N ALA A 27 -23.44 -24.21 31.30
CA ALA A 27 -24.88 -24.02 31.46
C ALA A 27 -25.49 -25.18 32.28
N PHE A 28 -25.05 -26.41 32.01
CA PHE A 28 -25.54 -27.61 32.69
C PHE A 28 -25.12 -27.66 34.17
N THR A 29 -23.88 -27.26 34.50
CA THR A 29 -23.44 -27.18 35.90
C THR A 29 -24.20 -26.10 36.67
N GLN A 30 -24.43 -24.92 36.08
CA GLN A 30 -25.24 -23.86 36.68
C GLN A 30 -26.70 -24.31 36.91
N PHE A 31 -27.27 -25.08 35.98
CA PHE A 31 -28.62 -25.63 36.12
C PHE A 31 -28.69 -26.64 37.28
N LYS A 32 -27.67 -27.49 37.44
CA LYS A 32 -27.55 -28.45 38.54
C LYS A 32 -27.45 -27.74 39.90
N GLU A 33 -26.65 -26.68 39.99
CA GLU A 33 -26.53 -25.86 41.21
C GLU A 33 -27.83 -25.12 41.55
N ALA A 34 -28.51 -24.55 40.56
CA ALA A 34 -29.77 -23.84 40.77
C ALA A 34 -30.87 -24.75 41.36
N ARG A 35 -30.81 -26.06 41.09
CA ARG A 35 -31.74 -27.05 41.63
C ARG A 35 -31.56 -27.29 43.13
N ASN A 36 -30.40 -26.99 43.73
CA ASN A 36 -30.13 -27.27 45.15
C ASN A 36 -30.35 -26.08 46.10
N LEU A 37 -30.79 -24.92 45.60
CA LEU A 37 -31.01 -23.73 46.42
C LEU A 37 -32.36 -23.79 47.17
N ARG A 38 -32.31 -23.60 48.49
CA ARG A 38 -33.50 -23.53 49.38
C ARG A 38 -34.38 -22.30 49.17
N TYR A 39 -33.83 -21.20 48.63
CA TYR A 39 -34.52 -19.92 48.47
C TYR A 39 -35.12 -19.75 47.06
N PHE A 40 -36.44 -19.61 46.98
CA PHE A 40 -37.21 -19.57 45.72
C PHE A 40 -36.85 -18.40 44.80
N ALA A 41 -36.62 -17.20 45.35
CA ALA A 41 -36.27 -16.01 44.55
C ALA A 41 -34.91 -16.16 43.85
N LYS A 42 -33.89 -16.66 44.56
CA LYS A 42 -32.56 -16.93 44.00
C LYS A 42 -32.56 -18.06 42.96
N ARG A 43 -33.45 -19.03 43.09
CA ARG A 43 -33.65 -20.08 42.06
C ARG A 43 -34.19 -19.50 40.76
N LYS A 44 -35.16 -18.58 40.82
CA LYS A 44 -35.80 -17.98 39.63
C LYS A 44 -34.83 -17.09 38.83
N GLU A 45 -33.94 -16.38 39.53
CA GLU A 45 -32.88 -15.56 38.91
C GLU A 45 -31.81 -16.40 38.21
N LYS A 46 -31.26 -17.42 38.90
CA LYS A 46 -30.31 -18.37 38.28
C LYS A 46 -30.91 -19.14 37.10
N GLN A 47 -32.21 -19.43 37.14
CA GLN A 47 -32.90 -20.14 36.06
C GLN A 47 -33.04 -19.30 34.78
N ARG A 48 -33.26 -17.98 34.89
CA ARG A 48 -33.25 -17.08 33.72
C ARG A 48 -31.86 -16.97 33.09
N SER A 49 -30.82 -16.82 33.91
CA SER A 49 -29.45 -16.76 33.42
C SER A 49 -29.00 -18.08 32.77
N ALA A 50 -29.39 -19.23 33.33
CA ALA A 50 -29.09 -20.53 32.72
C ALA A 50 -29.79 -20.70 31.36
N PHE A 51 -31.03 -20.21 31.24
CA PHE A 51 -31.78 -20.26 29.99
C PHE A 51 -31.16 -19.39 28.89
N SER A 52 -30.70 -18.16 29.22
CA SER A 52 -30.05 -17.29 28.24
C SER A 52 -28.72 -17.87 27.74
N VAL A 53 -27.93 -18.48 28.64
CA VAL A 53 -26.65 -19.13 28.26
C VAL A 53 -26.90 -20.36 27.39
N LEU A 54 -27.97 -21.14 27.67
CA LEU A 54 -28.37 -22.27 26.81
C LEU A 54 -28.77 -21.80 25.40
N LEU A 55 -29.56 -20.73 25.30
CA LEU A 55 -29.95 -20.16 24.01
C LEU A 55 -28.73 -19.69 23.21
N PHE A 56 -27.75 -19.08 23.87
CA PHE A 56 -26.52 -18.62 23.24
C PHE A 56 -25.68 -19.79 22.69
N ALA A 57 -25.57 -20.91 23.43
CA ALA A 57 -24.90 -22.11 22.95
C ALA A 57 -25.58 -22.70 21.71
N ILE A 58 -26.91 -22.74 21.70
CA ILE A 58 -27.69 -23.20 20.53
C ILE A 58 -27.47 -22.27 19.34
N ALA A 59 -27.47 -20.96 19.55
CA ALA A 59 -27.21 -19.98 18.48
C ALA A 59 -25.84 -20.19 17.83
N ILE A 60 -24.78 -20.40 18.62
CA ILE A 60 -23.43 -20.68 18.10
C ILE A 60 -23.43 -21.98 17.27
N LEU A 61 -24.12 -23.02 17.74
CA LEU A 61 -24.22 -24.29 17.02
C LEU A 61 -24.92 -24.12 15.67
N VAL A 62 -26.00 -23.35 15.62
CA VAL A 62 -26.70 -23.02 14.36
C VAL A 62 -25.78 -22.25 13.41
N VAL A 63 -25.03 -21.27 13.91
CA VAL A 63 -24.06 -20.52 13.09
C VAL A 63 -22.98 -21.46 12.51
N ALA A 64 -22.45 -22.38 13.32
CA ALA A 64 -21.47 -23.36 12.85
C ALA A 64 -22.01 -24.25 11.71
N LEU A 65 -23.27 -24.71 11.81
CA LEU A 65 -23.92 -25.50 10.77
C LEU A 65 -24.16 -24.69 9.48
N LEU A 66 -24.59 -23.42 9.62
CA LEU A 66 -24.77 -22.52 8.47
C LEU A 66 -23.44 -22.26 7.77
N PHE A 67 -22.37 -22.00 8.54
CA PHE A 67 -21.04 -21.78 7.99
C PHE A 67 -20.54 -23.01 7.23
N ASN A 68 -20.70 -24.21 7.78
CA ASN A 68 -20.31 -25.46 7.10
C ASN A 68 -21.06 -25.67 5.77
N SER A 69 -22.36 -25.35 5.73
CA SER A 69 -23.16 -25.57 4.51
C SER A 69 -23.04 -24.49 3.44
N LYS A 70 -22.62 -23.26 3.78
CA LYS A 70 -22.64 -22.10 2.88
C LYS A 70 -21.28 -21.45 2.64
N ALA A 71 -20.23 -21.79 3.39
CA ALA A 71 -18.93 -21.13 3.24
C ALA A 71 -18.24 -21.44 1.90
N GLU A 72 -18.19 -22.70 1.47
CA GLU A 72 -17.52 -23.10 0.23
C GLU A 72 -18.02 -22.32 -1.02
N PRO A 73 -19.33 -22.28 -1.35
CA PRO A 73 -19.79 -21.59 -2.56
C PRO A 73 -19.65 -20.07 -2.52
N VAL A 74 -19.57 -19.46 -1.34
CA VAL A 74 -19.37 -18.01 -1.20
C VAL A 74 -17.91 -17.63 -1.45
N ILE A 75 -16.97 -18.44 -0.96
CA ILE A 75 -15.54 -18.16 -1.12
C ILE A 75 -15.13 -18.22 -2.60
N TYR A 76 -15.65 -19.17 -3.37
CA TYR A 76 -15.36 -19.27 -4.82
C TYR A 76 -15.93 -18.13 -5.68
N ARG A 77 -16.84 -17.30 -5.15
CA ARG A 77 -17.29 -16.08 -5.84
C ARG A 77 -16.29 -14.93 -5.75
N VAL A 78 -15.49 -14.91 -4.68
CA VAL A 78 -14.52 -13.85 -4.40
C VAL A 78 -13.11 -14.28 -4.83
N TYR A 79 -12.81 -15.57 -4.73
CA TYR A 79 -11.56 -16.17 -5.17
C TYR A 79 -11.79 -17.06 -6.40
N ILE A 80 -11.57 -16.49 -7.57
CA ILE A 80 -11.57 -17.23 -8.83
C ILE A 80 -10.21 -17.94 -8.93
N PRO A 81 -10.15 -19.27 -9.14
CA PRO A 81 -8.87 -19.93 -9.39
C PRO A 81 -8.22 -19.35 -10.64
N SER A 82 -6.94 -18.99 -10.54
CA SER A 82 -6.18 -18.45 -11.68
C SER A 82 -6.12 -19.50 -12.80
N PRO A 83 -6.34 -19.14 -14.07
CA PRO A 83 -6.34 -20.11 -15.16
C PRO A 83 -4.97 -20.78 -15.28
N THR A 84 -4.95 -22.11 -15.12
CA THR A 84 -3.77 -22.92 -15.40
C THR A 84 -3.40 -22.75 -16.88
N LEU A 85 -2.19 -22.28 -17.15
CA LEU A 85 -1.67 -22.13 -18.51
C LEU A 85 -1.74 -23.49 -19.22
N THR A 86 -2.72 -23.64 -20.11
CA THR A 86 -2.83 -24.81 -20.97
C THR A 86 -1.89 -24.55 -22.14
N LEU A 87 -0.76 -25.26 -22.19
CA LEU A 87 0.15 -25.21 -23.32
C LEU A 87 -0.57 -25.78 -24.55
N THR A 88 -1.16 -24.91 -25.37
CA THR A 88 -1.70 -25.31 -26.68
C THR A 88 -0.53 -25.66 -27.58
N PRO A 89 -0.51 -26.86 -28.20
CA PRO A 89 0.55 -27.20 -29.15
C PRO A 89 0.51 -26.22 -30.33
N THR A 90 1.62 -25.52 -30.55
CA THR A 90 1.80 -24.66 -31.72
C THR A 90 1.94 -25.54 -32.96
N ASN A 91 1.02 -25.39 -33.92
CA ASN A 91 1.14 -26.05 -35.21
C ASN A 91 2.38 -25.52 -35.95
N THR A 92 3.34 -26.41 -36.22
CA THR A 92 4.51 -26.14 -37.06
C THR A 92 4.05 -25.99 -38.52
N LEU A 93 4.05 -24.76 -39.04
CA LEU A 93 3.79 -24.50 -40.45
C LEU A 93 5.05 -24.79 -41.29
N THR A 94 4.88 -25.58 -42.35
CA THR A 94 5.88 -25.89 -43.38
C THR A 94 6.28 -24.61 -44.15
N PRO A 95 7.58 -24.36 -44.42
CA PRO A 95 8.00 -23.14 -45.10
C PRO A 95 7.48 -23.10 -46.54
N THR A 96 6.59 -22.14 -46.83
CA THR A 96 6.23 -21.78 -48.20
C THR A 96 7.27 -20.78 -48.71
N ILE A 97 7.84 -21.09 -49.88
CA ILE A 97 8.83 -20.27 -50.55
C ILE A 97 8.16 -18.93 -50.90
N THR A 98 8.55 -17.88 -50.18
CA THR A 98 7.99 -16.54 -50.31
C THR A 98 8.86 -15.75 -51.28
N ILE A 99 8.23 -15.15 -52.29
CA ILE A 99 8.84 -14.23 -53.25
C ILE A 99 9.61 -13.12 -52.52
N THR A 100 10.78 -12.76 -53.07
CA THR A 100 11.71 -11.77 -52.52
C THR A 100 10.99 -10.47 -52.15
N PRO A 101 10.95 -10.06 -50.87
CA PRO A 101 10.37 -8.78 -50.49
C PRO A 101 11.23 -7.65 -51.07
N THR A 102 10.57 -6.71 -51.77
CA THR A 102 11.14 -5.39 -52.05
C THR A 102 11.68 -4.80 -50.76
N ALA A 103 12.93 -4.32 -50.77
CA ALA A 103 13.57 -3.69 -49.61
C ALA A 103 12.70 -2.53 -49.12
N THR A 104 11.88 -2.81 -48.11
CA THR A 104 11.16 -1.82 -47.34
C THR A 104 12.17 -1.24 -46.38
N THR A 105 12.33 0.08 -46.36
CA THR A 105 13.17 0.78 -45.40
C THR A 105 12.67 0.45 -44.00
N ILE A 106 13.36 -0.45 -43.31
CA ILE A 106 13.11 -0.75 -41.90
C ILE A 106 13.37 0.55 -41.16
N PRO A 107 12.41 1.11 -40.38
CA PRO A 107 12.72 2.21 -39.49
C PRO A 107 13.86 1.73 -38.58
N SER A 108 14.99 2.45 -38.60
CA SER A 108 16.10 2.21 -37.70
C SER A 108 15.53 2.12 -36.29
N ALA A 109 15.64 0.96 -35.64
CA ALA A 109 15.17 0.78 -34.28
C ALA A 109 15.84 1.87 -33.44
N THR A 110 15.04 2.85 -33.03
CA THR A 110 15.50 3.89 -32.11
C THR A 110 16.00 3.14 -30.87
N PRO A 111 17.24 3.36 -30.41
CA PRO A 111 17.72 2.67 -29.22
C PRO A 111 16.76 2.99 -28.08
N VAL A 112 15.97 2.00 -27.68
CA VAL A 112 15.19 2.08 -26.46
C VAL A 112 16.22 2.08 -25.33
N PRO A 113 16.30 3.13 -24.49
CA PRO A 113 17.21 3.11 -23.36
C PRO A 113 16.82 1.93 -22.47
N LEU A 114 17.60 0.85 -22.53
CA LEU A 114 17.25 -0.42 -21.91
C LEU A 114 17.38 -0.37 -20.38
N PHE A 115 18.06 0.64 -19.84
CA PHE A 115 18.21 0.88 -18.42
C PHE A 115 18.23 2.39 -18.16
N THR A 116 17.24 2.90 -17.42
CA THR A 116 17.40 4.17 -16.70
C THR A 116 18.20 3.82 -15.44
N PRO A 117 19.39 4.39 -15.21
CA PRO A 117 20.17 4.06 -14.02
C PRO A 117 19.33 4.40 -12.78
N THR A 118 19.08 3.41 -11.92
CA THR A 118 18.49 3.66 -10.60
C THR A 118 19.41 4.63 -9.85
N PRO A 119 18.90 5.75 -9.34
CA PRO A 119 19.75 6.72 -8.68
C PRO A 119 20.38 6.10 -7.42
N PHE A 120 21.62 6.47 -7.14
CA PHE A 120 22.36 6.02 -5.97
C PHE A 120 22.68 7.23 -5.07
N LEU A 121 22.64 7.00 -3.76
CA LEU A 121 23.01 8.04 -2.79
C LEU A 121 24.53 8.16 -2.71
N SER A 122 25.05 9.38 -2.63
CA SER A 122 26.49 9.60 -2.49
C SER A 122 27.00 9.19 -1.11
N VAL A 123 28.23 8.66 -1.04
CA VAL A 123 28.89 8.26 0.21
C VAL A 123 29.05 9.43 1.19
N ILE A 124 29.23 10.65 0.69
CA ILE A 124 29.35 11.84 1.54
C ILE A 124 28.06 12.05 2.33
N ILE A 125 26.89 11.86 1.71
CA ILE A 125 25.59 12.01 2.38
C ILE A 125 25.36 10.84 3.34
N SER A 126 25.62 9.60 2.92
CA SER A 126 25.38 8.44 3.79
C SER A 126 26.31 8.41 5.02
N SER A 127 27.53 8.93 4.91
CA SER A 127 28.45 9.05 6.04
C SER A 127 27.99 10.01 7.13
N GLN A 128 27.01 10.88 6.85
CA GLN A 128 26.43 11.84 7.79
C GLN A 128 25.18 11.31 8.50
N PHE A 129 24.78 10.08 8.22
CA PHE A 129 23.60 9.48 8.83
C PHE A 129 23.78 9.31 10.34
N THR A 130 22.72 9.63 11.09
CA THR A 130 22.71 9.55 12.56
C THR A 130 21.78 8.47 13.08
N SER A 131 20.97 7.86 12.20
CA SER A 131 20.09 6.74 12.53
C SER A 131 20.87 5.47 12.88
N GLU A 132 20.51 4.86 14.02
CA GLU A 132 20.91 3.50 14.38
C GLU A 132 19.87 2.44 13.93
N THR A 133 18.74 2.89 13.38
CA THR A 133 17.66 2.00 12.95
C THR A 133 17.92 1.48 11.54
N THR A 134 17.90 0.15 11.39
CA THR A 134 18.01 -0.51 10.08
C THR A 134 16.76 -0.25 9.24
N PRO A 135 16.90 0.23 7.99
CA PRO A 135 15.78 0.43 7.08
C PRO A 135 14.95 -0.83 6.80
N ASN A 136 13.64 -0.66 6.65
CA ASN A 136 12.78 -1.68 6.08
C ASN A 136 12.90 -1.66 4.54
N PRO A 137 13.42 -2.72 3.91
CA PRO A 137 13.52 -2.77 2.45
C PRO A 137 12.15 -2.72 1.76
N ASP A 138 11.09 -3.13 2.44
CA ASP A 138 9.72 -3.16 1.91
C ASP A 138 8.95 -1.84 2.11
N ALA A 139 9.58 -0.79 2.67
CA ALA A 139 8.94 0.52 2.80
C ALA A 139 8.56 1.09 1.42
N LEU A 140 7.34 1.61 1.30
CA LEU A 140 6.74 2.09 0.06
C LEU A 140 6.42 3.58 0.13
N PHE A 141 6.54 4.25 -1.02
CA PHE A 141 6.15 5.64 -1.24
C PHE A 141 5.26 5.71 -2.47
N SER A 142 4.19 6.49 -2.41
CA SER A 142 3.37 6.80 -3.59
C SER A 142 4.16 7.64 -4.60
N PRO A 143 3.65 7.84 -5.82
CA PRO A 143 4.13 8.92 -6.68
C PRO A 143 4.14 10.25 -5.94
N LEU A 144 5.14 11.09 -6.24
CA LEU A 144 5.27 12.41 -5.62
C LEU A 144 4.30 13.38 -6.30
N VAL A 145 3.59 14.15 -5.49
CA VAL A 145 2.70 15.22 -5.94
C VAL A 145 3.29 16.54 -5.52
N PHE A 146 3.50 17.43 -6.48
CA PHE A 146 4.13 18.73 -6.23
C PHE A 146 3.10 19.81 -6.01
N SER A 147 3.39 20.76 -5.13
CA SER A 147 2.56 21.94 -4.89
C SER A 147 3.35 23.05 -4.22
N LYS A 148 2.83 24.28 -4.31
CA LYS A 148 3.38 25.43 -3.58
C LYS A 148 2.87 25.54 -2.14
N ASN A 149 1.76 24.86 -1.81
CA ASN A 149 1.10 24.94 -0.52
C ASN A 149 0.52 23.58 -0.12
N LEU A 150 0.48 23.31 1.18
CA LEU A 150 -0.18 22.14 1.76
C LEU A 150 -1.34 22.58 2.66
N ASP A 151 -2.34 21.71 2.84
CA ASP A 151 -3.41 21.89 3.83
C ASP A 151 -3.00 21.41 5.24
N GLU A 152 -3.91 21.49 6.21
CA GLU A 152 -3.68 21.05 7.60
C GLU A 152 -3.38 19.55 7.73
N ASN A 153 -3.71 18.75 6.71
CA ASN A 153 -3.53 17.31 6.67
C ASN A 153 -2.33 16.89 5.79
N TYR A 154 -1.48 17.85 5.41
CA TYR A 154 -0.34 17.65 4.51
C TYR A 154 -0.72 17.22 3.09
N GLN A 155 -1.93 17.56 2.64
CA GLN A 155 -2.33 17.34 1.26
C GLN A 155 -1.98 18.55 0.38
N PRO A 156 -1.50 18.32 -0.84
CA PRO A 156 -1.12 19.38 -1.76
C PRO A 156 -2.34 20.18 -2.24
N ILE A 157 -2.24 21.51 -2.13
CA ILE A 157 -3.21 22.46 -2.68
C ILE A 157 -2.69 22.93 -4.04
N GLU A 158 -3.55 22.98 -5.06
CA GLU A 158 -3.17 23.36 -6.43
C GLU A 158 -1.98 22.53 -6.96
N SER A 159 -2.08 21.21 -6.80
CA SER A 159 -1.05 20.29 -7.28
C SER A 159 -0.91 20.33 -8.79
N GLY A 160 0.31 20.16 -9.29
CA GLY A 160 0.58 20.12 -10.72
C GLY A 160 1.97 19.61 -11.06
N GLU A 161 2.22 19.50 -12.36
CA GLU A 161 3.53 19.17 -12.91
C GLU A 161 4.24 20.41 -13.47
N GLU A 162 3.52 21.53 -13.62
CA GLU A 162 4.04 22.80 -14.12
C GLU A 162 3.68 23.95 -13.17
N PHE A 163 4.66 24.79 -12.85
CA PHE A 163 4.48 25.92 -11.94
C PHE A 163 5.09 27.19 -12.54
N GLY A 164 4.33 28.30 -12.50
CA GLY A 164 4.84 29.61 -12.88
C GLY A 164 5.64 30.28 -11.76
N LEU A 165 6.49 31.24 -12.12
CA LEU A 165 7.17 32.12 -11.15
C LEU A 165 6.19 33.19 -10.60
N PRO A 166 6.43 33.72 -9.39
CA PRO A 166 7.47 33.34 -8.43
C PRO A 166 7.17 32.02 -7.69
N VAL A 167 8.23 31.40 -7.17
CA VAL A 167 8.19 30.24 -6.28
C VAL A 167 9.11 30.56 -5.11
N ASP A 168 8.62 30.49 -3.88
CA ASP A 168 9.45 30.65 -2.68
C ASP A 168 9.73 29.29 -2.04
N VAL A 169 8.70 28.45 -1.96
CA VAL A 169 8.75 27.09 -1.45
C VAL A 169 8.07 26.13 -2.42
N MET A 170 8.63 24.93 -2.53
CA MET A 170 8.03 23.81 -3.23
C MET A 170 7.94 22.60 -2.31
N TYR A 171 6.79 21.94 -2.32
CA TYR A 171 6.53 20.73 -1.55
C TYR A 171 6.45 19.52 -2.49
N ALA A 172 7.04 18.41 -2.07
CA ALA A 172 6.87 17.10 -2.67
C ALA A 172 6.10 16.23 -1.67
N ALA A 173 4.78 16.15 -1.83
CA ALA A 173 3.89 15.39 -0.98
C ALA A 173 3.75 13.94 -1.45
N PHE A 174 3.60 13.02 -0.50
CA PHE A 174 3.47 11.60 -0.78
C PHE A 174 2.76 10.88 0.38
N SER A 175 2.13 9.74 0.09
CA SER A 175 1.76 8.77 1.12
C SER A 175 2.84 7.70 1.23
N TYR A 176 3.05 7.17 2.43
CA TYR A 176 4.06 6.15 2.72
C TYR A 176 3.47 5.01 3.55
N ASP A 177 4.10 3.84 3.48
CA ASP A 177 3.82 2.68 4.33
C ASP A 177 5.10 1.90 4.64
N GLY A 178 5.12 1.19 5.76
CA GLY A 178 6.24 0.37 6.20
C GLY A 178 7.48 1.15 6.67
N MET A 179 7.38 2.46 6.95
CA MET A 179 8.48 3.24 7.52
C MET A 179 8.71 2.85 8.99
N LEU A 180 9.96 2.93 9.44
CA LEU A 180 10.32 2.69 10.84
C LEU A 180 10.71 4.01 11.47
N ARG A 181 10.17 4.33 12.65
CA ARG A 181 10.58 5.53 13.38
C ARG A 181 12.07 5.48 13.66
N GLY A 182 12.76 6.59 13.42
CA GLY A 182 14.19 6.72 13.59
C GLY A 182 15.03 6.27 12.40
N VAL A 183 14.44 5.61 11.38
CA VAL A 183 15.18 5.24 10.16
C VAL A 183 15.67 6.50 9.45
N GLN A 184 16.90 6.50 8.95
CA GLN A 184 17.33 7.63 8.12
C GLN A 184 16.50 7.66 6.82
N TRP A 185 15.94 8.82 6.50
CA TRP A 185 15.39 9.09 5.17
C TRP A 185 16.09 10.31 4.57
N THR A 186 16.12 10.39 3.24
CA THR A 186 16.74 11.50 2.53
C THR A 186 15.92 11.87 1.30
N ALA A 187 15.64 13.15 1.12
CA ALA A 187 15.06 13.72 -0.08
C ALA A 187 16.06 14.67 -0.75
N LEU A 188 16.36 14.41 -2.02
CA LEU A 188 17.29 15.19 -2.83
C LEU A 188 16.53 15.89 -3.95
N TRP A 189 16.68 17.21 -4.03
CA TRP A 189 16.03 18.07 -5.01
C TRP A 189 17.04 18.55 -6.04
N PHE A 190 16.76 18.28 -7.31
CA PHE A 190 17.62 18.63 -8.41
C PHE A 190 16.92 19.56 -9.39
N ARG A 191 17.68 20.49 -9.98
CA ARG A 191 17.31 21.27 -11.15
C ARG A 191 18.27 20.94 -12.28
N GLU A 192 17.78 20.41 -13.40
CA GLU A 192 18.62 20.01 -14.54
C GLU A 192 19.85 19.15 -14.13
N GLY A 193 19.69 18.32 -13.09
CA GLY A 193 20.74 17.47 -12.53
C GLY A 193 21.65 18.11 -11.46
N GLU A 194 21.51 19.41 -11.19
CA GLU A 194 22.22 20.12 -10.12
C GLU A 194 21.43 20.04 -8.81
N LEU A 195 22.06 19.59 -7.72
CA LEU A 195 21.41 19.52 -6.40
C LEU A 195 21.18 20.93 -5.85
N ILE A 196 19.91 21.28 -5.57
CA ILE A 196 19.51 22.60 -5.07
C ILE A 196 19.06 22.57 -3.60
N CYS A 197 18.41 21.49 -3.16
CA CYS A 197 17.99 21.28 -1.78
C CYS A 197 18.23 19.83 -1.38
N MET A 198 18.48 19.62 -0.10
CA MET A 198 18.59 18.30 0.49
C MET A 198 17.96 18.31 1.88
N GLU A 199 17.16 17.30 2.16
CA GLU A 199 16.62 17.02 3.47
C GLU A 199 17.08 15.63 3.88
N THR A 200 17.75 15.52 5.03
CA THR A 200 18.17 14.22 5.57
C THR A 200 18.03 14.23 7.08
N LEU A 201 17.23 13.31 7.61
CA LEU A 201 16.97 13.21 9.04
C LEU A 201 16.48 11.80 9.44
N PRO A 202 16.58 11.42 10.72
CA PRO A 202 15.87 10.26 11.25
C PRO A 202 14.36 10.47 11.18
N TRP A 203 13.65 9.51 10.59
CA TRP A 203 12.21 9.56 10.38
C TRP A 203 11.45 9.77 11.68
N ASN A 204 10.75 10.89 11.78
CA ASN A 204 9.96 11.28 12.95
C ASN A 204 8.46 10.92 12.81
N GLY A 205 8.05 10.41 11.64
CA GLY A 205 6.66 10.02 11.34
C GLY A 205 6.20 8.68 11.95
N GLY A 206 5.01 8.25 11.52
CA GLY A 206 4.45 6.94 11.83
C GLY A 206 5.01 5.86 10.90
N SER A 207 4.42 4.66 10.96
CA SER A 207 4.74 3.58 10.03
C SER A 207 4.10 3.77 8.65
N GLY A 208 2.96 4.46 8.60
CA GLY A 208 2.28 4.85 7.37
C GLY A 208 1.50 6.15 7.56
N GLY A 209 1.15 6.80 6.46
CA GLY A 209 0.41 8.06 6.47
C GLY A 209 0.80 8.97 5.31
N TYR A 210 0.66 10.28 5.52
CA TYR A 210 1.06 11.33 4.59
C TYR A 210 2.30 12.04 5.11
N GLY A 211 3.22 12.34 4.19
CA GLY A 211 4.44 13.07 4.45
C GLY A 211 4.79 13.96 3.27
N TYR A 212 5.75 14.85 3.49
CA TYR A 212 6.26 15.73 2.45
C TYR A 212 7.74 15.96 2.67
N SER A 213 8.43 16.34 1.59
CA SER A 213 9.69 17.08 1.67
C SER A 213 9.43 18.50 1.20
N GLU A 214 10.18 19.45 1.75
CA GLU A 214 10.11 20.85 1.35
C GLU A 214 11.47 21.35 0.85
N CYS A 215 11.44 22.22 -0.15
CA CYS A 215 12.60 22.98 -0.60
C CYS A 215 12.21 24.46 -0.60
N GLN A 216 12.77 25.21 0.33
CA GLN A 216 12.59 26.66 0.45
C GLN A 216 13.86 27.36 -0.02
N GLN A 217 13.71 28.30 -0.97
CA GLN A 217 14.78 29.14 -1.47
C GLN A 217 14.28 30.57 -1.72
N ASP A 218 15.21 31.49 -1.94
CA ASP A 218 14.85 32.83 -2.42
C ASP A 218 14.19 32.72 -3.80
N ALA A 219 13.17 33.53 -4.07
CA ALA A 219 12.40 33.50 -5.33
C ALA A 219 13.29 33.56 -6.58
N ASP A 220 14.40 34.31 -6.51
CA ASP A 220 15.33 34.51 -7.62
C ASP A 220 16.18 33.26 -7.93
N LYS A 221 16.27 32.31 -7.00
CA LYS A 221 17.02 31.05 -7.21
C LYS A 221 16.18 30.02 -7.96
N TRP A 222 14.85 30.12 -7.87
CA TRP A 222 13.95 29.33 -8.68
C TRP A 222 13.96 29.85 -10.12
N GLN A 223 14.50 29.03 -11.03
CA GLN A 223 14.62 29.38 -12.44
C GLN A 223 13.77 28.44 -13.30
N PRO A 224 13.33 28.87 -14.49
CA PRO A 224 12.65 27.98 -15.42
C PRO A 224 13.51 26.77 -15.78
N GLY A 225 12.91 25.58 -15.81
CA GLY A 225 13.64 24.34 -16.07
C GLY A 225 12.93 23.12 -15.51
N ASN A 226 13.53 21.95 -15.72
CA ASN A 226 13.07 20.67 -15.19
C ASN A 226 13.68 20.40 -13.82
N TYR A 227 12.83 19.96 -12.92
CA TYR A 227 13.18 19.63 -11.55
C TYR A 227 12.85 18.16 -11.28
N SER A 228 13.64 17.55 -10.41
CA SER A 228 13.39 16.19 -9.94
C SER A 228 13.65 16.05 -8.46
N VAL A 229 12.86 15.21 -7.81
CA VAL A 229 13.01 14.89 -6.39
C VAL A 229 13.17 13.40 -6.26
N GLN A 230 14.22 12.99 -5.55
CA GLN A 230 14.54 11.58 -5.31
C GLN A 230 14.46 11.30 -3.81
N ILE A 231 13.70 10.27 -3.45
CA ILE A 231 13.53 9.84 -2.06
C ILE A 231 14.31 8.54 -1.83
N PHE A 232 15.04 8.53 -0.73
CA PHE A 232 15.81 7.40 -0.22
C PHE A 232 15.40 7.07 1.22
N VAL A 233 15.46 5.78 1.56
CA VAL A 233 15.39 5.30 2.94
C VAL A 233 16.68 4.52 3.21
N GLY A 234 17.48 5.00 4.15
CA GLY A 234 18.90 4.69 4.22
C GLY A 234 19.56 5.03 2.88
N GLU A 235 20.27 4.06 2.32
CA GLU A 235 20.93 4.19 1.01
C GLU A 235 20.06 3.68 -0.15
N THR A 236 18.87 3.14 0.14
CA THR A 236 18.01 2.52 -0.85
C THR A 236 17.07 3.55 -1.47
N TRP A 237 17.13 3.69 -2.79
CA TRP A 237 16.18 4.51 -3.54
C TRP A 237 14.75 3.93 -3.44
N LYS A 238 13.77 4.82 -3.30
CA LYS A 238 12.35 4.45 -3.17
C LYS A 238 11.46 5.06 -4.25
N GLN A 239 11.65 6.35 -4.56
CA GLN A 239 10.78 7.05 -5.50
C GLN A 239 11.49 8.23 -6.14
N THR A 240 11.11 8.55 -7.38
CA THR A 240 11.47 9.80 -8.06
C THR A 240 10.23 10.47 -8.61
N GLY A 241 10.12 11.79 -8.45
CA GLY A 241 9.10 12.61 -9.10
C GLY A 241 9.74 13.76 -9.86
N THR A 242 9.06 14.29 -10.86
CA THR A 242 9.53 15.41 -11.68
C THR A 242 8.45 16.47 -11.80
N PHE A 243 8.87 17.73 -11.87
CA PHE A 243 8.02 18.86 -12.21
C PHE A 243 8.82 19.88 -13.01
N ARG A 244 8.14 20.87 -13.56
CA ARG A 244 8.75 21.92 -14.37
C ARG A 244 8.35 23.29 -13.84
N ILE A 245 9.32 24.20 -13.81
CA ILE A 245 9.01 25.62 -13.63
C ILE A 245 9.01 26.26 -15.00
N VAL A 246 7.88 26.90 -15.34
CA VAL A 246 7.73 27.66 -16.58
C VAL A 246 8.13 29.10 -16.33
N GLY A 247 8.92 29.66 -17.24
CA GLY A 247 9.22 31.09 -17.22
C GLY A 247 7.99 31.89 -17.61
N ASN A 248 7.93 33.16 -17.20
CA ASN A 248 6.91 34.10 -17.67
C ASN A 248 7.11 34.39 -19.16
N SER A 249 6.65 33.48 -20.01
CA SER A 249 6.30 33.79 -21.38
C SER A 249 4.85 34.25 -21.36
N GLY A 250 4.63 35.55 -21.19
CA GLY A 250 3.32 36.14 -21.49
C GLY A 250 2.99 35.87 -22.95
N ILE A 251 2.12 34.89 -23.20
CA ILE A 251 1.35 34.79 -24.43
C ILE A 251 -0.08 34.58 -23.97
N GLU A 252 -0.84 35.68 -23.96
CA GLU A 252 -2.28 35.63 -24.16
C GLU A 252 -2.53 34.80 -25.41
N THR A 253 -3.14 33.62 -25.25
CA THR A 253 -3.69 32.90 -26.40
C THR A 253 -4.85 33.74 -26.94
N PRO A 254 -4.84 34.25 -28.18
CA PRO A 254 -6.05 34.80 -28.76
C PRO A 254 -7.01 33.64 -28.99
N GLN A 255 -8.17 33.71 -28.34
CA GLN A 255 -9.25 32.74 -28.52
C GLN A 255 -9.81 32.85 -29.95
N PRO A 256 -9.96 31.75 -30.69
CA PRO A 256 -10.70 31.73 -31.95
C PRO A 256 -12.21 31.88 -31.74
#